data_AF-A0A357N956-F1
#
_entry.id   AF-A0A357N956-F1
#
_cell.length_a   1.000
_cell.length_b   1.000
_cell.length_c   1.000
_cell.angle_alpha   90.00
_cell.angle_beta   90.00
_cell.angle_gamma   90.00
#
_symmetry.space_group_name_H-M   'P 1'
#
loop_
_entity.id
_entity.type
_entity.pdbx_description
1 polymer ?
#
loop_
_entity_poly.entity_id
_entity_poly.type
_entity_poly.pdbx_seq_one_letter_code
_entity_poly.pdbx_strand_id
1 'polypeptide(L)'
;MDLAAVAHLSAIKGKVPFLNFFDGFRTSHEVQKIEVLDYAELAALLDGEALADFRRRALNPDHPVLRGTVQNGDIHFQQREVINRYWDQLPDIVEGYMAEISKMTGREYHLFNYHGAPDADRLIIAMGSMCDAIEETVDYLNARGEKVGLLTVHLYRPFSAKHFFKYIPRTVQKIAVLDRTKELGAFGEPLYLDV
;
A
#
# COMPACT_ATOMS: atom_id res chain seq x y z
N MET A 1 13.05 -0.15 3.50
CA MET A 1 13.44 -0.46 2.10
C MET A 1 12.47 -1.45 1.47
N ASP A 2 11.97 -2.37 2.27
CA ASP A 2 11.02 -3.44 1.97
C ASP A 2 9.84 -3.02 1.08
N LEU A 3 9.10 -1.98 1.46
CA LEU A 3 7.95 -1.51 0.67
C LEU A 3 8.33 -0.93 -0.71
N ALA A 4 9.58 -0.48 -0.90
CA ALA A 4 10.07 -0.09 -2.22
C ALA A 4 10.22 -1.32 -3.13
N ALA A 5 10.74 -2.44 -2.60
CA ALA A 5 10.81 -3.70 -3.33
C ALA A 5 9.41 -4.21 -3.70
N VAL A 6 8.48 -4.18 -2.75
CA VAL A 6 7.06 -4.52 -3.00
C VAL A 6 6.49 -3.68 -4.14
N ALA A 7 6.71 -2.36 -4.13
CA ALA A 7 6.21 -1.46 -5.17
C ALA A 7 6.79 -1.79 -6.56
N HIS A 8 8.10 -2.05 -6.66
CA HIS A 8 8.73 -2.41 -7.93
C HIS A 8 8.21 -3.75 -8.49
N LEU A 9 8.16 -4.78 -7.64
CA LEU A 9 7.69 -6.12 -8.03
C LEU A 9 6.21 -6.08 -8.44
N SER A 10 5.39 -5.40 -7.63
CA SER A 10 3.94 -5.25 -7.89
C SER A 10 3.65 -4.43 -9.13
N ALA A 11 4.44 -3.40 -9.44
CA ALA A 11 4.26 -2.60 -10.66
C ALA A 11 4.46 -3.44 -11.92
N ILE A 12 5.49 -4.31 -11.93
CA ILE A 12 5.80 -5.19 -13.06
C ILE A 12 4.67 -6.22 -13.25
N LYS A 13 4.26 -6.89 -12.16
CA LYS A 13 3.24 -7.94 -12.21
C LYS A 13 1.84 -7.40 -12.48
N GLY A 14 1.44 -6.36 -11.74
CA GLY A 14 0.11 -5.77 -11.80
C GLY A 14 -0.14 -4.88 -13.01
N LYS A 15 0.92 -4.48 -13.74
CA LYS A 15 0.83 -3.57 -14.90
C LYS A 15 0.20 -2.20 -14.54
N VAL A 16 0.29 -1.79 -13.28
CA VAL A 16 -0.17 -0.51 -12.73
C VAL A 16 1.03 0.23 -12.14
N PRO A 17 1.21 1.54 -12.40
CA PRO A 17 2.31 2.31 -11.82
C PRO A 17 2.12 2.50 -10.31
N PHE A 18 3.24 2.49 -9.58
CA PHE A 18 3.25 2.74 -8.12
C PHE A 18 3.92 4.07 -7.80
N LEU A 19 3.34 4.77 -6.82
CA LEU A 19 4.00 5.83 -6.09
C LEU A 19 4.36 5.30 -4.70
N ASN A 20 5.61 4.94 -4.50
CA ASN A 20 6.14 4.65 -3.17
C ASN A 20 6.61 5.95 -2.53
N PHE A 21 6.04 6.32 -1.39
CA PHE A 21 6.34 7.56 -0.69
C PHE A 21 6.61 7.31 0.79
N PHE A 22 7.32 8.25 1.41
CA PHE A 22 7.64 8.29 2.83
C PHE A 22 7.81 9.76 3.24
N ASP A 23 7.76 10.02 4.54
CA ASP A 23 7.68 11.39 5.03
C ASP A 23 8.99 12.16 4.80
N GLY A 24 8.86 13.33 4.17
CA GLY A 24 9.96 14.24 3.94
C GLY A 24 10.59 14.70 5.25
N PHE A 25 11.92 14.68 5.29
CA PHE A 25 12.78 14.90 6.46
C PHE A 25 12.61 13.86 7.57
N ARG A 26 11.38 13.66 8.08
CA ARG A 26 11.11 12.77 9.21
C ARG A 26 11.52 11.32 8.94
N THR A 27 11.37 10.83 7.71
CA THR A 27 11.90 9.54 7.29
C THR A 27 13.06 9.71 6.31
N SER A 28 12.94 10.63 5.35
CA SER A 28 13.92 10.73 4.26
C SER A 28 15.33 11.16 4.68
N HIS A 29 15.47 11.81 5.84
CA HIS A 29 16.76 12.24 6.40
C HIS A 29 17.04 11.62 7.77
N GLU A 30 16.18 10.71 8.24
CA GLU A 30 16.43 10.00 9.48
C GLU A 30 17.48 8.91 9.23
N VAL A 31 18.52 8.90 10.07
CA VAL A 31 19.56 7.86 10.03
C VAL A 31 19.19 6.78 11.04
N GLN A 32 18.85 5.59 10.53
CA GLN A 32 18.55 4.40 11.32
C GLN A 32 19.47 3.26 10.91
N LYS A 33 19.79 2.37 11.86
CA LYS A 33 20.41 1.09 11.53
C LYS A 33 19.32 0.16 11.00
N ILE A 34 19.42 -0.19 9.72
CA ILE A 34 18.44 -1.05 9.04
C ILE A 34 19.10 -2.30 8.46
N GLU A 35 18.28 -3.31 8.19
CA GLU A 35 18.65 -4.42 7.31
C GLU A 35 18.37 -4.05 5.85
N VAL A 36 19.22 -4.51 4.95
CA VAL A 36 19.13 -4.26 3.51
C VAL A 36 18.97 -5.59 2.80
N LEU A 37 18.06 -5.61 1.82
CA LEU A 37 17.79 -6.79 1.00
C LEU A 37 18.91 -7.01 -0.02
N ASP A 38 19.36 -8.24 -0.18
CA ASP A 38 20.33 -8.56 -1.23
C ASP A 38 19.66 -8.55 -2.61
N TYR A 39 20.40 -8.10 -3.61
CA TYR A 39 19.86 -7.97 -4.97
C TYR A 39 19.55 -9.32 -5.61
N ALA A 40 20.30 -10.39 -5.26
CA ALA A 40 20.02 -11.73 -5.76
C ALA A 40 18.71 -12.28 -5.19
N GLU A 41 18.42 -11.99 -3.92
CA GLU A 41 17.16 -12.37 -3.28
C GLU A 41 15.97 -11.65 -3.93
N LEU A 42 16.09 -10.33 -4.16
CA LEU A 42 15.09 -9.56 -4.87
C LEU A 42 14.88 -10.03 -6.31
N ALA A 43 15.95 -10.40 -7.02
CA ALA A 43 15.86 -10.91 -8.37
C ALA A 43 15.09 -12.23 -8.44
N ALA A 44 15.13 -13.06 -7.39
CA ALA A 44 14.38 -14.31 -7.32
C ALA A 44 12.86 -14.11 -7.19
N LEU A 45 12.40 -12.97 -6.68
CA LEU A 45 10.98 -12.62 -6.56
C LEU A 45 10.38 -12.02 -7.85
N LEU A 46 11.23 -11.66 -8.82
CA LEU A 46 10.80 -11.02 -10.05
C LEU A 46 10.03 -12.00 -10.95
N ASP A 47 8.81 -11.62 -11.32
CA ASP A 47 7.99 -12.37 -12.27
C ASP A 47 8.56 -12.24 -13.69
N GLY A 48 9.31 -13.27 -14.12
CA GLY A 48 9.99 -13.28 -15.41
C GLY A 48 9.05 -13.25 -16.61
N GLU A 49 7.87 -13.86 -16.50
CA GLU A 49 6.86 -13.80 -17.55
C GLU A 49 6.27 -12.40 -17.67
N ALA A 50 5.92 -11.76 -16.54
CA ALA A 50 5.42 -10.38 -16.53
C ALA A 50 6.45 -9.39 -17.09
N LEU A 51 7.74 -9.58 -16.78
CA LEU A 51 8.83 -8.78 -17.35
C LEU A 51 8.95 -8.99 -18.86
N ALA A 52 8.91 -10.24 -19.33
CA ALA A 52 8.96 -10.55 -20.76
C ALA A 52 7.74 -9.95 -21.49
N ASP A 53 6.56 -10.00 -20.88
CA ASP A 53 5.32 -9.38 -21.34
C ASP A 53 5.44 -7.85 -21.46
N PHE A 54 6.09 -7.20 -20.49
CA PHE A 54 6.37 -5.77 -20.56
C PHE A 54 7.27 -5.43 -21.74
N ARG A 55 8.36 -6.19 -21.94
CA ARG A 55 9.29 -6.01 -23.06
C ARG A 55 8.61 -6.22 -24.42
N ARG A 56 7.78 -7.27 -24.57
CA ARG A 56 7.01 -7.53 -25.80
C ARG A 56 6.05 -6.40 -26.15
N ARG A 57 5.55 -5.66 -25.15
CA ARG A 57 4.69 -4.49 -25.34
C ARG A 57 5.48 -3.18 -25.49
N ALA A 58 6.80 -3.19 -25.63
CA ALA A 58 7.54 -1.97 -25.92
C ALA A 58 7.21 -1.47 -27.34
N LEU A 59 7.39 -0.17 -27.59
CA LEU A 59 7.36 0.35 -28.95
C LEU A 59 8.62 -0.14 -29.68
N ASN A 60 8.43 -0.85 -30.79
CA ASN A 60 9.51 -1.38 -31.60
C ASN A 60 9.07 -1.39 -33.08
N PRO A 61 9.88 -0.88 -34.02
CA PRO A 61 9.60 -0.94 -35.45
C PRO A 61 9.36 -2.36 -36.01
N ASP A 62 9.96 -3.39 -35.41
CA ASP A 62 9.82 -4.79 -35.86
C ASP A 62 8.46 -5.41 -35.47
N HIS A 63 7.75 -4.81 -34.50
CA HIS A 63 6.41 -5.20 -34.08
C HIS A 63 5.60 -3.97 -33.63
N PRO A 64 5.25 -3.07 -34.56
CA PRO A 64 4.73 -1.75 -34.24
C PRO A 64 3.30 -1.82 -33.69
N VAL A 65 2.97 -0.91 -32.78
CA VAL A 65 1.63 -0.73 -32.22
C VAL A 65 1.28 0.75 -32.14
N LEU A 66 0.01 1.08 -32.35
CA LEU A 66 -0.50 2.43 -32.16
C LEU A 66 -0.97 2.63 -30.70
N ARG A 67 -0.62 3.76 -30.09
CA ARG A 67 -1.03 4.15 -28.73
C ARG A 67 -1.37 5.62 -28.67
N GLY A 68 -2.19 6.02 -27.69
CA GLY A 68 -2.52 7.43 -27.47
C GLY A 68 -3.41 8.04 -28.56
N THR A 69 -4.30 7.23 -29.14
CA THR A 69 -5.27 7.71 -30.14
C THR A 69 -6.26 8.72 -29.53
N VAL A 70 -6.72 9.66 -30.35
CA VAL A 70 -7.88 10.50 -30.00
C VAL A 70 -9.16 9.67 -30.13
N GLN A 71 -10.03 9.74 -29.14
CA GLN A 71 -11.29 8.98 -29.07
C GLN A 71 -12.46 9.92 -28.81
N ASN A 72 -13.58 9.68 -29.47
CA ASN A 72 -14.81 10.41 -29.25
C ASN A 72 -15.63 9.79 -28.09
N GLY A 73 -16.74 10.43 -27.74
CA GLY A 73 -17.63 9.96 -26.67
C GLY A 73 -18.35 8.64 -26.95
N ASP A 74 -18.25 8.11 -28.17
CA ASP A 74 -18.81 6.83 -28.59
C ASP A 74 -18.09 5.62 -27.99
N ILE A 75 -16.78 5.73 -27.75
CA ILE A 75 -15.95 4.62 -27.23
C ILE A 75 -15.11 4.98 -26.00
N HIS A 76 -14.94 6.27 -25.69
CA HIS A 76 -14.04 6.69 -24.63
C HIS A 76 -14.39 6.07 -23.27
N PHE A 77 -15.67 6.02 -22.91
CA PHE A 77 -16.08 5.49 -21.61
C PHE A 77 -15.79 3.99 -21.51
N GLN A 78 -16.18 3.20 -22.51
CA GLN A 78 -15.93 1.76 -22.55
C GLN A 78 -14.42 1.46 -22.49
N GLN A 79 -13.61 2.25 -23.19
CA GLN A 79 -12.15 2.14 -23.15
C GLN A 79 -11.53 2.51 -21.80
N ARG A 80 -12.19 3.37 -21.01
CA ARG A 80 -11.77 3.66 -19.63
C ARG A 80 -12.08 2.53 -18.66
N GLU A 81 -13.16 1.78 -18.87
CA GLU A 81 -13.56 0.67 -17.97
C GLU A 81 -12.73 -0.62 -18.17
N VAL A 82 -12.09 -0.81 -19.33
CA VAL A 82 -11.31 -2.05 -19.60
C VAL A 82 -10.12 -2.23 -18.66
N ILE A 83 -9.67 -1.16 -17.99
CA ILE A 83 -8.53 -1.23 -17.07
C ILE A 83 -8.92 -1.71 -15.67
N ASN A 84 -10.21 -1.77 -15.33
CA ASN A 84 -10.70 -2.09 -13.98
C ASN A 84 -10.12 -3.43 -13.49
N ARG A 85 -10.06 -4.44 -14.36
CA ARG A 85 -9.47 -5.75 -14.05
C ARG A 85 -8.05 -5.70 -13.49
N TYR A 86 -7.23 -4.73 -13.91
CA TYR A 86 -5.87 -4.59 -13.38
C TYR A 86 -5.88 -3.98 -11.99
N TRP A 87 -6.80 -3.04 -11.73
CA TRP A 87 -6.98 -2.42 -10.42
C TRP A 87 -7.64 -3.36 -9.41
N ASP A 88 -8.61 -4.17 -9.86
CA ASP A 88 -9.31 -5.15 -9.02
C ASP A 88 -8.37 -6.25 -8.51
N GLN A 89 -7.40 -6.66 -9.33
CA GLN A 89 -6.41 -7.68 -9.00
C GLN A 89 -5.24 -7.13 -8.16
N LEU A 90 -5.03 -5.81 -8.19
CA LEU A 90 -3.82 -5.21 -7.62
C LEU A 90 -3.66 -5.42 -6.10
N PRO A 91 -4.72 -5.29 -5.26
CA PRO A 91 -4.60 -5.54 -3.82
C PRO A 91 -4.03 -6.92 -3.50
N ASP A 92 -4.53 -7.98 -4.14
CA ASP A 92 -4.07 -9.35 -3.88
C ASP A 92 -2.63 -9.56 -4.39
N ILE A 93 -2.22 -8.89 -5.49
CA ILE A 93 -0.83 -8.91 -5.98
C ILE A 93 0.12 -8.27 -4.95
N VAL A 94 -0.25 -7.10 -4.42
CA VAL A 94 0.55 -6.38 -3.43
C VAL A 94 0.65 -7.17 -2.12
N GLU A 95 -0.48 -7.69 -1.63
CA GLU A 95 -0.53 -8.55 -0.43
C GLU A 95 0.36 -9.80 -0.61
N GLY A 96 0.35 -10.40 -1.80
CA GLY A 96 1.23 -11.53 -2.12
C GLY A 96 2.72 -11.18 -2.08
N TYR A 97 3.13 -10.04 -2.64
CA TYR A 97 4.52 -9.60 -2.56
C TYR A 97 4.92 -9.15 -1.16
N MET A 98 4.02 -8.54 -0.39
CA MET A 98 4.26 -8.26 1.02
C MET A 98 4.53 -9.56 1.80
N ALA A 99 3.75 -10.62 1.56
CA ALA A 99 3.96 -11.92 2.19
C ALA A 99 5.32 -12.55 1.84
N GLU A 100 5.77 -12.47 0.58
CA GLU A 100 7.10 -12.96 0.19
C GLU A 100 8.22 -12.16 0.87
N ILE A 101 8.09 -10.83 0.94
CA ILE A 101 9.04 -9.99 1.67
C ILE A 101 9.03 -10.32 3.16
N SER A 102 7.86 -10.54 3.77
CA SER A 102 7.75 -10.94 5.17
C SER A 102 8.40 -12.28 5.46
N LYS A 103 8.25 -13.25 4.56
CA LYS A 103 8.90 -14.56 4.67
C LYS A 103 10.42 -14.45 4.60
N MET A 104 10.94 -13.60 3.72
CA MET A 104 12.37 -13.39 3.54
C MET A 104 13.02 -12.66 4.72
N THR A 105 12.29 -11.71 5.31
CA THR A 105 12.84 -10.75 6.27
C THR A 105 12.46 -11.00 7.72
N GLY A 106 11.42 -11.80 7.96
CA GLY A 106 10.76 -11.93 9.25
C GLY A 106 9.90 -10.73 9.66
N ARG A 107 9.76 -9.70 8.82
CA ARG A 107 8.98 -8.48 9.11
C ARG A 107 7.61 -8.57 8.44
N GLU A 108 6.55 -8.64 9.23
CA GLU A 108 5.18 -8.88 8.73
C GLU A 108 4.55 -7.62 8.13
N TYR A 109 4.18 -7.70 6.85
CA TYR A 109 3.54 -6.63 6.10
C TYR A 109 2.23 -7.12 5.47
N HIS A 110 1.22 -6.28 5.54
CA HIS A 110 -0.08 -6.41 4.89
C HIS A 110 -0.47 -5.07 4.26
N LEU A 111 -1.53 -5.03 3.44
CA LEU A 111 -2.07 -3.76 2.95
C LEU A 111 -2.43 -2.81 4.10
N PHE A 112 -2.90 -3.39 5.21
CA PHE A 112 -3.24 -2.75 6.47
C PHE A 112 -2.70 -3.60 7.62
N ASN A 113 -1.79 -3.06 8.43
CA ASN A 113 -1.25 -3.75 9.61
C ASN A 113 -1.97 -3.26 10.87
N TYR A 114 -2.50 -4.19 11.67
CA TYR A 114 -3.04 -3.88 12.99
C TYR A 114 -1.98 -4.10 14.07
N HIS A 115 -1.88 -3.16 15.00
CA HIS A 115 -1.04 -3.28 16.20
C HIS A 115 -1.82 -2.84 17.45
N GLY A 116 -1.65 -3.57 18.56
CA GLY A 116 -2.25 -3.25 19.86
C GLY A 116 -3.15 -4.35 20.41
N ALA A 117 -4.00 -3.99 21.38
CA ALA A 117 -4.79 -4.96 22.13
C ALA A 117 -5.75 -5.76 21.23
N PRO A 118 -5.85 -7.10 21.36
CA PRO A 118 -6.78 -7.90 20.56
C PRO A 118 -8.26 -7.58 20.83
N ASP A 119 -8.55 -6.94 21.98
CA ASP A 119 -9.87 -6.49 22.40
C ASP A 119 -9.97 -4.95 22.47
N ALA A 120 -9.19 -4.23 21.65
CA ALA A 120 -9.23 -2.77 21.59
C ALA A 120 -10.65 -2.21 21.40
N ASP A 121 -10.99 -1.16 22.14
CA ASP A 121 -12.25 -0.40 22.02
C ASP A 121 -12.08 0.93 21.27
N ARG A 122 -10.84 1.39 21.12
CA ARG A 122 -10.44 2.60 20.40
C ARG A 122 -9.32 2.29 19.42
N LEU A 123 -9.45 2.80 18.20
CA LEU A 123 -8.51 2.59 17.11
C LEU A 123 -8.07 3.93 16.50
N ILE A 124 -6.77 4.08 16.28
CA ILE A 124 -6.25 5.10 15.37
C ILE A 124 -5.99 4.47 14.00
N ILE A 125 -6.34 5.17 12.93
CA ILE A 125 -5.96 4.80 11.55
C ILE A 125 -5.07 5.90 11.00
N ALA A 126 -3.87 5.54 10.57
CA ALA A 126 -2.86 6.50 10.13
C ALA A 126 -1.96 5.90 9.04
N MET A 127 -1.13 6.76 8.45
CA MET A 127 -0.19 6.41 7.40
C MET A 127 1.12 7.19 7.56
N GLY A 128 2.23 6.57 7.15
CA GLY A 128 3.56 7.19 7.22
C GLY A 128 4.19 7.13 8.61
N SER A 129 5.20 7.96 8.85
CA SER A 129 6.08 7.89 10.03
C SER A 129 5.41 8.17 11.37
N MET A 130 4.20 8.75 11.37
CA MET A 130 3.46 8.94 12.62
C MET A 130 3.01 7.61 13.23
N CYS A 131 2.92 6.55 12.42
CA CYS A 131 2.55 5.22 12.90
C CYS A 131 3.54 4.71 13.95
N ASP A 132 4.84 4.90 13.75
CA ASP A 132 5.88 4.46 14.69
C ASP A 132 5.70 5.10 16.09
N ALA A 133 5.39 6.40 16.13
CA ALA A 133 5.14 7.11 17.40
C ALA A 133 3.81 6.70 18.06
N ILE A 134 2.79 6.40 17.24
CA ILE A 134 1.50 5.90 17.75
C ILE A 134 1.69 4.48 18.30
N GLU A 135 2.46 3.63 17.62
CA GLU A 135 2.77 2.26 18.04
C GLU A 135 3.43 2.23 19.42
N GLU A 136 4.48 3.03 19.62
CA GLU A 136 5.15 3.19 20.93
C GLU A 136 4.16 3.64 22.02
N THR A 137 3.24 4.53 21.67
CA THR A 137 2.21 5.01 22.61
C THR A 137 1.16 3.94 22.91
N VAL A 138 0.76 3.17 21.89
CA VAL A 138 -0.17 2.03 22.03
C VAL A 138 0.43 0.99 22.98
N ASP A 139 1.70 0.64 22.82
CA ASP A 139 2.41 -0.29 23.71
C ASP A 139 2.41 0.21 25.16
N TYR A 140 2.77 1.48 25.36
CA TYR A 140 2.79 2.12 26.69
C TYR A 140 1.42 2.08 27.38
N LEU A 141 0.34 2.33 26.63
CA LEU A 141 -1.04 2.36 27.13
C LEU A 141 -1.59 0.95 27.35
N ASN A 142 -1.38 0.02 26.41
CA ASN A 142 -1.78 -1.38 26.54
C ASN A 142 -1.11 -2.04 27.75
N ALA A 143 0.17 -1.75 28.03
CA ALA A 143 0.86 -2.20 29.24
C ALA A 143 0.23 -1.70 30.56
N ARG A 144 -0.63 -0.68 30.48
CA ARG A 144 -1.40 -0.11 31.61
C ARG A 144 -2.88 -0.52 31.61
N GLY A 145 -3.25 -1.46 30.74
CA GLY A 145 -4.61 -2.00 30.65
C GLY A 145 -5.58 -1.17 29.80
N GLU A 146 -5.09 -0.14 29.10
CA GLU A 146 -5.90 0.57 28.11
C GLU A 146 -6.11 -0.29 26.87
N LYS A 147 -7.33 -0.29 26.31
CA LYS A 147 -7.71 -1.09 25.15
C LYS A 147 -7.64 -0.29 23.86
N VAL A 148 -6.43 0.08 23.47
CA VAL A 148 -6.17 0.89 22.27
C VAL A 148 -5.44 0.08 21.19
N GLY A 149 -5.60 0.48 19.94
CA GLY A 149 -4.86 -0.06 18.80
C GLY A 149 -4.59 0.96 17.71
N LEU A 150 -3.75 0.57 16.75
CA LEU A 150 -3.35 1.30 15.56
C LEU A 150 -3.61 0.41 14.33
N LEU A 151 -4.14 1.00 13.27
CA LEU A 151 -4.15 0.42 11.93
C LEU A 151 -3.26 1.27 11.02
N THR A 152 -2.13 0.71 10.61
CA THR A 152 -1.18 1.34 9.68
C THR A 152 -1.60 1.02 8.24
N VAL A 153 -1.80 2.06 7.43
CA VAL A 153 -2.13 1.92 6.00
C VAL A 153 -0.83 1.87 5.19
N HIS A 154 -0.56 0.74 4.52
CA HIS A 154 0.57 0.60 3.60
C HIS A 154 0.18 0.76 2.13
N LEU A 155 -0.96 0.17 1.71
CA LEU A 155 -1.51 0.40 0.38
C LEU A 155 -2.72 1.35 0.45
N TYR A 156 -2.46 2.64 0.25
CA TYR A 156 -3.53 3.64 0.22
C TYR A 156 -4.41 3.55 -1.04
N ARG A 157 -3.82 3.24 -2.19
CA ARG A 157 -4.54 3.10 -3.46
C ARG A 157 -4.03 1.89 -4.27
N PRO A 158 -4.95 1.06 -4.81
CA PRO A 158 -6.41 1.06 -4.59
C PRO A 158 -6.76 0.67 -3.15
N PHE A 159 -7.77 1.31 -2.57
CA PHE A 159 -8.19 1.05 -1.19
C PHE A 159 -9.03 -0.22 -1.12
N SER A 160 -8.50 -1.28 -0.51
CA SER A 160 -9.17 -2.58 -0.48
C SER A 160 -9.99 -2.77 0.80
N ALA A 161 -11.31 -2.54 0.71
CA ALA A 161 -12.23 -2.72 1.85
C ALA A 161 -12.15 -4.14 2.47
N LYS A 162 -11.98 -5.18 1.63
CA LYS A 162 -11.77 -6.57 2.08
C LYS A 162 -10.58 -6.69 3.03
N HIS A 163 -9.44 -6.10 2.69
CA HIS A 163 -8.23 -6.17 3.50
C HIS A 163 -8.29 -5.20 4.69
N PHE A 164 -8.93 -4.04 4.51
CA PHE A 164 -9.13 -3.04 5.56
C PHE A 164 -9.85 -3.62 6.78
N PHE A 165 -10.99 -4.30 6.58
CA PHE A 165 -11.75 -4.89 7.68
C PHE A 165 -11.16 -6.20 8.23
N LYS A 166 -10.16 -6.79 7.56
CA LYS A 166 -9.65 -8.13 7.91
C LYS A 166 -9.00 -8.18 9.29
N TYR A 167 -8.25 -7.13 9.66
CA TYR A 167 -7.43 -7.09 10.86
C TYR A 167 -7.98 -6.18 11.97
N ILE A 168 -9.08 -5.46 11.71
CA ILE A 168 -9.71 -4.59 12.72
C ILE A 168 -10.48 -5.45 13.74
N PRO A 169 -10.19 -5.36 15.05
CA PRO A 169 -10.96 -6.07 16.07
C PRO A 169 -12.43 -5.65 16.06
N ARG A 170 -13.33 -6.63 16.20
CA ARG A 170 -14.79 -6.39 16.27
C ARG A 170 -15.23 -5.60 17.51
N THR A 171 -14.34 -5.47 18.50
CA THR A 171 -14.57 -4.74 19.75
C THR A 171 -14.40 -3.24 19.60
N VAL A 172 -13.84 -2.75 18.49
CA VAL A 172 -13.60 -1.32 18.26
C VAL A 172 -14.94 -0.58 18.21
N GLN A 173 -15.05 0.47 19.02
CA GLN A 173 -16.24 1.32 19.13
C GLN A 173 -16.00 2.75 18.64
N LYS A 174 -14.74 3.20 18.66
CA LYS A 174 -14.35 4.57 18.28
C LYS A 174 -13.11 4.52 17.41
N ILE A 175 -13.16 5.25 16.30
CA ILE A 175 -12.06 5.36 15.35
C ILE A 175 -11.68 6.84 15.24
N ALA A 176 -10.39 7.13 15.30
CA ALA A 176 -9.82 8.42 14.94
C ALA A 176 -8.92 8.22 13.71
N VAL A 177 -9.22 8.92 12.63
CA VAL A 177 -8.41 8.88 11.39
C VAL A 177 -7.52 10.11 11.37
N LEU A 178 -6.22 9.89 11.10
CA LEU A 178 -5.22 10.96 11.10
C LEU A 178 -4.68 11.18 9.69
N ASP A 179 -5.01 12.34 9.13
CA ASP A 179 -4.54 12.78 7.83
C ASP A 179 -3.37 13.76 7.97
N ARG A 180 -2.28 13.50 7.24
CA ARG A 180 -1.13 14.42 7.14
C ARG A 180 -1.25 15.35 5.93
N THR A 181 -2.42 15.96 5.79
CA THR A 181 -2.73 16.93 4.74
C THR A 181 -3.82 17.88 5.22
N LYS A 182 -4.10 18.94 4.44
CA LYS A 182 -5.23 19.84 4.68
C LYS A 182 -5.89 20.21 3.37
N GLU A 183 -7.18 19.90 3.24
CA GLU A 183 -7.98 20.24 2.07
C GLU A 183 -8.97 21.37 2.40
N LEU A 184 -8.65 22.59 1.99
CA LEU A 184 -9.45 23.78 2.33
C LEU A 184 -10.85 23.70 1.69
N GLY A 185 -11.88 23.64 2.54
CA GLY A 185 -13.28 23.59 2.12
C GLY A 185 -13.82 22.18 1.84
N ALA A 186 -12.99 21.14 2.01
CA ALA A 186 -13.47 19.77 1.98
C ALA A 186 -14.31 19.44 3.22
N PHE A 187 -15.19 18.44 3.09
CA PHE A 187 -15.97 17.91 4.22
C PHE A 187 -15.07 17.20 5.24
N GLY A 188 -13.98 16.62 4.77
CA GLY A 188 -12.90 16.05 5.56
C GLY A 188 -11.77 15.61 4.64
N GLU A 189 -10.71 15.10 5.25
CA GLU A 189 -9.45 14.82 4.59
C GLU A 189 -9.47 13.41 3.94
N PRO A 190 -8.57 13.13 2.97
CA PRO A 190 -8.73 11.98 2.08
C PRO A 190 -8.82 10.62 2.76
N LEU A 191 -7.97 10.34 3.76
CA LEU A 191 -8.01 9.05 4.45
C LEU A 191 -9.25 8.96 5.34
N TYR A 192 -9.62 10.04 6.03
CA TYR A 192 -10.87 10.11 6.77
C TYR A 192 -12.11 9.84 5.90
N LEU A 193 -12.14 10.36 4.67
CA LEU A 193 -13.27 10.12 3.76
C LEU A 193 -13.33 8.70 3.20
N ASP A 194 -12.20 7.98 3.13
CA ASP A 194 -12.17 6.57 2.69
C ASP A 194 -12.63 5.59 3.79
N VAL A 195 -12.49 5.96 5.07
CA VAL A 195 -12.80 5.15 6.26
C VAL A 195 -14.28 5.28 6.64
#